data_AF-A0A5B7SWY9-F1
#
_entry.id   AF-A0A5B7SWY9-F1
#
_cell.length_a   1.000
_cell.length_b   1.000
_cell.length_c   1.000
_cell.angle_alpha   90.00
_cell.angle_beta   90.00
_cell.angle_gamma   90.00
#
_symmetry.space_group_name_H-M   'P 1'
#
loop_
_entity.id
_entity.type
_entity.pdbx_description
1 polymer ?
#
loop_
_entity_poly.entity_id
_entity_poly.type
_entity_poly.pdbx_seq_one_letter_code
_entity_poly.pdbx_strand_id
1 'polypeptide(L)'
;MHYIYILYSIELNRFYTGQTSNVEIRKDFHDQAPPNKFTAQAKDWELFHEIACQTKEQALKIEMHIKRMKSSTYIKNLKKYPEITEKLLERYKR
;
A
#
# COMPACT_ATOMS: atom_id res chain seq x y z
N MET A 1 -4.27 -7.10 -13.24
CA MET A 1 -3.18 -6.82 -12.27
C MET A 1 -3.67 -5.80 -11.27
N HIS A 2 -3.28 -5.96 -10.02
CA HIS A 2 -3.60 -5.05 -8.92
C HIS A 2 -2.30 -4.62 -8.25
N TYR A 3 -2.31 -3.49 -7.59
CA TYR A 3 -1.14 -2.92 -6.95
C TYR A 3 -1.50 -2.54 -5.53
N ILE A 4 -0.69 -2.97 -4.58
CA ILE A 4 -0.75 -2.49 -3.21
C ILE A 4 0.27 -1.37 -3.11
N TYR A 5 -0.17 -0.21 -2.64
CA TYR A 5 0.69 0.92 -2.39
C TYR A 5 0.71 1.24 -0.90
N ILE A 6 1.90 1.54 -0.41
CA ILE A 6 2.14 1.97 0.96
C ILE A 6 2.66 3.39 0.90
N LEU A 7 1.92 4.31 1.49
CA LEU A 7 2.33 5.68 1.69
C LEU A 7 2.84 5.86 3.11
N TYR A 8 3.84 6.71 3.28
CA TYR A 8 4.34 7.13 4.57
C TYR A 8 4.26 8.65 4.64
N SER A 9 3.66 9.16 5.71
CA SER A 9 3.69 10.58 6.03
C SER A 9 4.78 10.82 7.07
N ILE A 10 5.76 11.67 6.73
CA ILE A 10 6.80 12.09 7.67
C ILE A 10 6.18 12.88 8.82
N GLU A 11 5.32 13.85 8.49
CA GLU A 11 4.69 14.73 9.47
C GLU A 11 3.85 13.98 10.50
N LEU A 12 3.04 13.01 10.05
CA LEU A 12 2.19 12.22 10.93
C LEU A 12 2.88 10.97 11.48
N ASN A 13 4.10 10.66 11.00
CA ASN A 13 4.83 9.41 11.26
C ASN A 13 3.92 8.17 11.13
N ARG A 14 3.06 8.18 10.10
CA ARG A 14 2.01 7.18 9.90
C ARG A 14 2.14 6.52 8.53
N PHE A 15 1.83 5.23 8.51
CA PHE A 15 1.75 4.44 7.29
C PHE A 15 0.30 4.31 6.86
N TYR A 16 0.04 4.56 5.58
CA TYR A 16 -1.22 4.29 4.94
C TYR A 16 -1.02 3.19 3.90
N THR A 17 -1.79 2.11 3.99
CA THR A 17 -1.73 1.00 3.04
C THR A 17 -3.08 0.89 2.34
N GLY A 18 -3.05 0.86 1.02
CA GLY A 18 -4.23 0.63 0.20
C GLY A 18 -3.89 -0.18 -1.05
N GLN A 19 -4.90 -0.84 -1.62
CA GLN A 19 -4.78 -1.47 -2.93
C GLN A 19 -5.55 -0.70 -4.00
N THR A 20 -5.02 -0.71 -5.22
CA THR A 20 -5.68 -0.21 -6.42
C THR A 20 -5.60 -1.22 -7.54
N SER A 21 -6.70 -1.40 -8.26
CA SER A 21 -6.75 -2.19 -9.49
C SER A 21 -6.23 -1.41 -10.70
N ASN A 22 -6.23 -0.08 -10.60
CA ASN A 22 -5.98 0.82 -11.72
C ASN A 22 -5.19 2.03 -11.20
N VAL A 23 -3.87 1.97 -11.34
CA VAL A 23 -2.96 3.01 -10.83
C VAL A 23 -3.21 4.34 -11.53
N GLU A 24 -3.48 4.33 -12.84
CA GLU A 24 -3.74 5.53 -13.63
C GLU A 24 -5.00 6.29 -13.20
N ILE A 25 -6.14 5.59 -13.07
CA ILE A 25 -7.41 6.20 -12.63
C ILE A 25 -7.30 6.71 -11.19
N ARG A 26 -6.54 6.00 -10.33
CA ARG A 26 -6.37 6.37 -8.92
C ARG A 26 -5.43 7.56 -8.75
N LYS A 27 -4.38 7.67 -9.58
CA LYS A 27 -3.43 8.79 -9.54
C LYS A 27 -4.13 10.08 -9.94
N ASP A 28 -4.92 10.06 -11.02
CA ASP A 28 -5.76 11.18 -11.44
C ASP A 28 -6.81 11.55 -10.37
N PHE A 29 -7.44 10.56 -9.75
CA PHE A 29 -8.41 10.79 -8.67
C PHE A 29 -7.76 11.31 -7.36
N HIS A 30 -6.48 11.01 -7.11
CA HIS A 30 -5.74 11.54 -5.96
C HIS A 30 -5.19 12.95 -6.22
N ASP A 31 -4.76 13.24 -7.44
CA ASP A 31 -4.34 14.57 -7.89
C ASP A 31 -5.53 15.55 -7.85
N GLN A 32 -6.73 15.07 -8.20
CA GLN A 32 -7.98 15.82 -8.12
C GLN A 32 -8.78 15.56 -6.82
N ALA A 33 -8.22 14.86 -5.83
CA ALA A 33 -8.98 14.50 -4.63
C ALA A 33 -9.32 15.75 -3.81
N PRO A 34 -10.61 16.00 -3.50
CA PRO A 34 -11.02 17.14 -2.70
C PRO A 34 -10.43 17.10 -1.28
N PRO A 35 -10.19 18.25 -0.64
CA PRO A 35 -9.49 18.42 0.64
C PRO A 35 -10.20 17.79 1.86
N ASN A 36 -11.28 17.04 1.67
CA ASN A 36 -12.06 16.39 2.72
C ASN A 36 -11.70 14.91 2.96
N LYS A 37 -10.73 14.34 2.25
CA LYS A 37 -10.26 12.97 2.51
C LYS A 37 -9.11 12.94 3.50
N PHE A 38 -8.92 11.82 4.18
CA PHE A 38 -7.86 11.57 5.17
C PHE A 38 -6.44 11.93 4.66
N THR A 39 -6.24 11.93 3.34
CA THR A 39 -5.00 12.36 2.68
C THR A 39 -4.80 13.89 2.64
N ALA A 40 -5.78 14.70 3.02
CA ALA A 40 -5.64 16.16 3.11
C ALA A 40 -5.07 16.64 4.46
N GLN A 41 -4.99 15.75 5.47
CA GLN A 41 -4.39 16.08 6.77
C GLN A 41 -2.86 16.19 6.74
N ALA A 42 -2.21 15.57 5.75
CA ALA A 42 -0.78 15.71 5.50
C ALA A 42 -0.60 15.80 3.99
N LYS A 43 0.07 16.83 3.49
CA LYS A 43 0.35 16.97 2.05
C LYS A 43 1.55 16.11 1.63
N ASP A 44 2.35 15.68 2.60
CA ASP A 44 3.61 14.94 2.42
C ASP A 44 3.41 13.41 2.51
N TRP A 45 2.48 12.86 1.72
CA TRP A 45 2.43 11.40 1.56
C TRP A 45 3.45 10.95 0.52
N GLU A 46 4.53 10.33 0.98
CA GLU A 46 5.54 9.75 0.09
C GLU A 46 5.25 8.27 -0.17
N LEU A 47 5.45 7.84 -1.43
CA LEU A 47 5.35 6.43 -1.78
C LEU A 47 6.50 5.66 -1.12
N PHE A 48 6.17 4.92 -0.07
CA PHE A 48 7.15 4.16 0.69
C PHE A 48 7.50 2.85 -0.01
N HIS A 49 6.48 2.11 -0.47
CA HIS A 49 6.63 0.81 -1.12
C HIS A 49 5.42 0.48 -2.00
N GLU A 50 5.62 -0.32 -3.04
CA GLU A 50 4.57 -0.85 -3.90
C GLU A 50 4.77 -2.34 -4.16
N ILE A 51 3.66 -3.07 -4.26
CA ILE A 51 3.66 -4.52 -4.49
C ILE A 51 2.69 -4.83 -5.63
N ALA A 52 3.21 -5.36 -6.73
CA ALA A 52 2.41 -5.82 -7.86
C ALA A 52 1.81 -7.19 -7.56
N CYS A 53 0.50 -7.29 -7.65
CA CYS A 53 -0.29 -8.50 -7.46
C CYS A 53 -0.96 -8.89 -8.79
N GLN A 54 -1.09 -10.19 -9.04
CA GLN A 54 -1.70 -10.70 -10.27
C GLN A 54 -3.22 -10.51 -10.22
N THR A 55 -3.85 -10.83 -9.09
CA THR A 55 -5.31 -10.80 -8.91
C THR A 55 -5.76 -9.84 -7.81
N LYS A 56 -7.04 -9.42 -7.87
CA LYS A 56 -7.68 -8.59 -6.84
C LYS A 56 -7.66 -9.27 -5.48
N GLU A 57 -7.99 -10.56 -5.46
CA GLU A 57 -8.10 -11.34 -4.24
C GLU A 57 -6.75 -11.50 -3.56
N GLN A 58 -5.69 -11.73 -4.34
CA GLN A 58 -4.32 -11.75 -3.83
C GLN A 58 -3.97 -10.40 -3.19
N ALA A 59 -4.23 -9.29 -3.88
CA ALA A 59 -3.95 -7.96 -3.36
C ALA A 59 -4.71 -7.67 -2.05
N LEU A 60 -5.99 -8.06 -2.00
CA LEU A 60 -6.85 -7.84 -0.84
C LEU A 60 -6.42 -8.69 0.36
N LYS A 61 -6.05 -9.96 0.14
CA LYS A 61 -5.49 -10.84 1.18
C LYS A 61 -4.17 -10.30 1.74
N ILE A 62 -3.26 -9.84 0.88
CA ILE A 62 -1.98 -9.25 1.29
C ILE A 62 -2.20 -7.92 2.02
N GLU A 63 -3.06 -7.04 1.52
CA GLU A 63 -3.40 -5.77 2.18
C GLU A 63 -3.94 -6.01 3.59
N MET A 64 -4.91 -6.92 3.74
CA MET A 64 -5.44 -7.30 5.04
C MET A 64 -4.36 -7.89 5.95
N HIS A 65 -3.46 -8.71 5.41
CA HIS A 65 -2.35 -9.28 6.17
C HIS A 65 -1.45 -8.18 6.73
N ILE A 66 -1.02 -7.24 5.88
CA ILE A 66 -0.18 -6.10 6.26
C ILE A 66 -0.89 -5.23 7.32
N LYS A 67 -2.17 -4.91 7.09
CA LYS A 67 -2.99 -4.15 8.06
C LYS A 67 -3.18 -4.89 9.39
N ARG A 68 -3.30 -6.22 9.35
CA ARG A 68 -3.45 -7.06 10.56
C ARG A 68 -2.18 -7.07 11.41
N MET A 69 -1.00 -7.01 10.79
CA MET A 69 0.27 -6.96 11.53
C MET A 69 0.38 -5.71 12.41
N LYS A 70 -0.26 -4.59 12.01
CA LYS A 70 -0.25 -3.29 12.74
C LYS A 70 1.15 -2.86 13.20
N SER A 71 2.18 -3.27 12.47
CA SER A 71 3.58 -3.07 12.84
C SER A 71 4.28 -2.25 11.77
N SER A 72 4.76 -1.07 12.16
CA SER A 72 5.60 -0.21 11.31
C SER A 72 6.91 -0.89 10.93
N THR A 73 7.49 -1.68 11.85
CA THR A 73 8.68 -2.50 11.58
C THR A 73 8.42 -3.53 10.49
N TYR A 74 7.24 -4.17 10.49
CA TYR A 74 6.86 -5.10 9.43
C TYR A 74 6.80 -4.42 8.06
N ILE A 75 6.19 -3.22 7.99
CA ILE A 75 6.13 -2.43 6.75
C ILE A 75 7.53 -2.06 6.25
N LYS A 76 8.43 -1.64 7.16
CA LYS A 76 9.84 -1.37 6.82
C LYS A 76 10.56 -2.64 6.34
N ASN A 77 10.27 -3.78 6.94
CA ASN A 77 10.84 -5.06 6.55
C ASN A 77 10.37 -5.50 5.16
N LEU A 78 9.12 -5.23 4.76
CA LEU A 78 8.66 -5.50 3.39
C LEU A 78 9.50 -4.76 2.35
N LYS A 79 9.86 -3.49 2.63
CA LYS A 79 10.75 -2.71 1.77
C LYS A 79 12.21 -3.19 1.82
N LYS A 80 12.68 -3.58 3.01
CA LYS A 80 14.08 -3.99 3.23
C LYS A 80 14.37 -5.41 2.72
N TYR A 81 13.39 -6.30 2.79
CA TYR A 81 13.51 -7.72 2.50
C TYR A 81 12.46 -8.12 1.44
N PRO A 82 12.82 -8.05 0.15
CA PRO A 82 11.90 -8.41 -0.93
C PRO A 82 11.41 -9.86 -0.83
N GLU A 83 12.20 -10.75 -0.24
CA GLU A 83 11.82 -12.15 0.03
C GLU A 83 10.51 -12.31 0.82
N ILE A 84 10.17 -11.34 1.68
CA ILE A 84 8.93 -11.39 2.47
C ILE A 84 7.74 -11.12 1.55
N THR A 85 7.89 -10.11 0.68
CA THR A 85 6.90 -9.77 -0.35
C THR A 85 6.73 -10.92 -1.33
N GLU A 86 7.81 -11.55 -1.78
CA GLU A 86 7.76 -12.73 -2.66
C GLU A 86 7.05 -13.90 -1.98
N LYS A 87 7.40 -14.24 -0.73
CA LYS A 87 6.71 -15.29 0.04
C LYS A 87 5.23 -15.00 0.23
N LEU A 88 4.84 -13.74 0.42
CA LEU A 88 3.43 -13.34 0.50
C LEU A 88 2.73 -13.52 -0.85
N LEU A 89 3.35 -13.08 -1.93
CA LEU A 89 2.81 -13.24 -3.29
C LEU A 89 2.61 -14.72 -3.61
N GLU A 90 3.60 -15.56 -3.32
CA GLU A 90 3.50 -17.02 -3.51
C GLU A 90 2.42 -17.64 -2.63
N ARG A 91 2.37 -17.28 -1.34
CA ARG A 91 1.36 -17.78 -0.40
C ARG A 91 -0.06 -17.46 -0.84
N TYR A 92 -0.27 -16.30 -1.44
CA TYR A 92 -1.58 -15.82 -1.89
C TYR A 92 -1.76 -15.90 -3.41
N LYS A 93 -0.95 -16.70 -4.11
CA LYS A 93 -1.02 -16.93 -5.57
C LYS A 93 -2.23 -17.76 -6.00
N ARG A 94 -2.90 -18.44 -5.06
CA ARG A 94 -4.06 -19.33 -5.29
C ARG A 94 -5.40 -18.60 -5.24
#